data_AF-A0A087DA84-F1
#
_entry.id   AF-A0A087DA84-F1
#
_cell.length_a   1.000
_cell.length_b   1.000
_cell.length_c   1.000
_cell.angle_alpha   90.00
_cell.angle_beta   90.00
_cell.angle_gamma   90.00
#
_symmetry.space_group_name_H-M   'P 1'
#
loop_
_entity.id
_entity.type
_entity.pdbx_description
1 polymer ?
#
loop_
_entity_poly.entity_id
_entity_poly.type
_entity_poly.pdbx_seq_one_letter_code
_entity_poly.pdbx_strand_id
1 'polypeptide(L)'
;MNNSNTYAKVEADISDEEQYDDVHLDVLGVKLDLPNLNSADLPIDLVNVILLVKSQPVLSDEQNALAMSAFLAYFQQLRPDYWNALRKSRHGMAWLAATIRTWAEQSGLDPKSFTSPISTPATVKR
;
A
#
# COMPACT_ATOMS: atom_id res chain seq x y z
N MET A 1 -9.80 8.37 -50.28
CA MET A 1 -8.62 8.45 -49.39
C MET A 1 -8.82 7.42 -48.30
N ASN A 2 -8.07 6.31 -48.34
CA ASN A 2 -8.17 5.25 -47.33
C ASN A 2 -7.22 5.60 -46.19
N ASN A 3 -7.75 6.06 -45.05
CA ASN A 3 -6.97 6.15 -43.82
C ASN A 3 -6.83 4.73 -43.25
N SER A 4 -5.78 4.00 -43.64
CA SER A 4 -5.38 2.79 -42.94
C SER A 4 -4.74 3.20 -41.61
N ASN A 5 -5.52 3.15 -40.53
CA ASN A 5 -4.98 3.35 -39.18
C ASN A 5 -3.91 2.27 -38.92
N THR A 6 -2.66 2.70 -38.84
CA THR A 6 -1.53 1.82 -38.51
C THR A 6 -1.40 1.81 -36.99
N TYR A 7 -1.62 0.67 -36.37
CA TYR A 7 -1.51 0.51 -34.91
C TYR A 7 -0.07 0.19 -34.53
N ALA A 8 0.45 0.86 -33.51
CA ALA A 8 1.73 0.50 -32.91
C ALA A 8 1.58 -0.80 -32.11
N LYS A 9 2.48 -1.76 -32.33
CA LYS A 9 2.56 -2.97 -31.52
C LYS A 9 3.24 -2.62 -30.19
N VAL A 10 2.60 -2.95 -29.08
CA VAL A 10 3.18 -2.82 -27.73
C VAL A 10 3.63 -4.21 -27.30
N GLU A 11 4.92 -4.35 -27.03
CA GLU A 11 5.51 -5.56 -26.45
C GLU A 11 6.02 -5.20 -25.05
N ALA A 12 5.65 -6.00 -24.06
CA ALA A 12 6.15 -5.84 -22.70
C ALA A 12 7.47 -6.61 -22.59
N ASP A 13 8.51 -5.93 -22.12
CA ASP A 13 9.77 -6.56 -21.72
C ASP A 13 9.55 -7.16 -20.31
N ILE A 14 9.15 -8.43 -20.26
CA ILE A 14 8.90 -9.16 -19.02
C ILE A 14 10.17 -9.97 -18.73
N SER A 15 11.03 -9.45 -17.87
CA SER A 15 12.13 -10.23 -17.29
C SER A 15 11.59 -11.04 -16.11
N ASP A 16 11.65 -12.37 -16.18
CA ASP A 16 11.24 -13.29 -15.10
C ASP A 16 12.14 -13.24 -13.84
N GLU A 17 13.06 -12.28 -13.73
CA GLU A 17 14.23 -12.38 -12.84
C GLU A 17 14.04 -11.81 -11.42
N GLU A 18 13.03 -10.98 -11.16
CA GLU A 18 12.80 -10.41 -9.82
C GLU A 18 11.50 -10.93 -9.20
N GLN A 19 11.50 -12.21 -8.81
CA GLN A 19 10.44 -12.77 -7.98
C GLN A 19 10.71 -12.41 -6.52
N TYR A 20 9.91 -11.48 -5.98
CA TYR A 20 10.00 -11.07 -4.58
C TYR A 20 9.12 -11.97 -3.71
N ASP A 21 9.66 -12.43 -2.57
CA ASP A 21 8.91 -13.24 -1.61
C ASP A 21 7.75 -12.47 -1.00
N ASP A 22 6.62 -13.16 -0.82
CA ASP A 22 5.45 -12.65 -0.12
C ASP A 22 5.76 -12.33 1.35
N VAL A 23 4.96 -11.41 1.90
CA VAL A 23 5.08 -10.92 3.28
C VAL A 23 4.01 -11.59 4.14
N HIS A 24 4.44 -12.19 5.24
CA HIS A 24 3.58 -12.94 6.16
C HIS A 24 3.48 -12.22 7.51
N LEU A 25 2.28 -11.72 7.84
CA LEU A 25 2.03 -10.98 9.09
C LEU A 25 1.01 -11.70 9.98
N ASP A 26 1.11 -11.47 11.29
CA ASP A 26 0.06 -11.82 12.26
C ASP A 26 -0.43 -10.54 12.91
N VAL A 27 -1.69 -10.17 12.63
CA VAL A 27 -2.28 -8.93 13.12
C VAL A 27 -3.64 -9.24 13.72
N LEU A 28 -3.81 -8.94 15.02
CA LEU A 28 -5.05 -9.20 15.76
C LEU A 28 -5.50 -10.69 15.70
N GLY A 29 -4.54 -11.62 15.57
CA GLY A 29 -4.81 -13.05 15.42
C GLY A 29 -5.23 -13.47 14.01
N VAL A 30 -5.16 -12.55 13.03
CA VAL A 30 -5.38 -12.83 11.60
C VAL A 30 -4.04 -13.03 10.92
N LYS A 31 -3.87 -14.17 10.25
CA LYS A 31 -2.70 -14.46 9.42
C LYS A 31 -2.87 -13.80 8.06
N LEU A 32 -1.97 -12.87 7.75
CA LEU A 32 -1.99 -12.07 6.54
C LEU A 32 -0.85 -12.48 5.61
N ASP A 33 -1.16 -13.28 4.59
CA ASP A 33 -0.28 -13.43 3.42
C ASP A 33 -0.54 -12.28 2.44
N LEU A 34 0.49 -11.46 2.20
CA LEU A 34 0.42 -10.25 1.38
C LEU A 34 1.50 -10.29 0.30
N PRO A 35 1.20 -9.84 -0.94
CA PRO A 35 2.21 -9.76 -1.99
C PRO A 35 3.31 -8.79 -1.60
N ASN A 36 4.53 -9.02 -2.08
CA ASN A 36 5.61 -8.06 -1.88
C ASN A 36 5.27 -6.71 -2.52
N LEU A 37 5.37 -5.60 -1.78
CA LEU A 37 5.09 -4.26 -2.32
C LEU A 37 6.09 -3.79 -3.39
N ASN A 38 7.22 -4.48 -3.53
CA ASN A 38 8.18 -4.23 -4.59
C ASN A 38 7.91 -5.07 -5.85
N SER A 39 6.90 -5.96 -5.81
CA SER A 39 6.53 -6.83 -6.93
C SER A 39 5.74 -6.10 -8.02
N ALA A 40 5.85 -6.62 -9.26
CA ALA A 40 5.08 -6.17 -10.41
C ALA A 40 3.60 -6.61 -10.37
N ASP A 41 3.25 -7.64 -9.58
CA ASP A 41 1.92 -8.26 -9.56
C ASP A 41 0.94 -7.63 -8.54
N LEU A 42 1.09 -6.33 -8.29
CA LEU A 42 0.24 -5.58 -7.36
C LEU A 42 -1.01 -5.02 -8.05
N PRO A 43 -2.14 -4.86 -7.33
CA PRO A 43 -3.25 -4.06 -7.80
C PRO A 43 -2.79 -2.64 -8.18
N ILE A 44 -3.33 -2.11 -9.28
CA ILE A 44 -2.88 -0.83 -9.87
C ILE A 44 -2.94 0.35 -8.90
N ASP A 45 -3.90 0.34 -7.98
CA ASP A 45 -4.04 1.37 -6.94
C ASP A 45 -2.85 1.34 -5.96
N LEU A 46 -2.35 0.15 -5.61
CA LEU A 46 -1.16 0.01 -4.77
C LEU A 46 0.10 0.37 -5.56
N VAL A 47 0.21 -0.01 -6.83
CA VAL A 47 1.34 0.37 -7.69
C VAL A 47 1.54 1.88 -7.69
N ASN A 48 0.48 2.66 -7.85
CA ASN A 48 0.56 4.13 -7.81
C ASN A 48 1.10 4.66 -6.48
N VAL A 49 0.67 4.08 -5.35
CA VAL A 49 1.17 4.44 -4.02
C VAL A 49 2.63 4.08 -3.85
N ILE A 50 3.05 2.90 -4.32
CA ILE A 50 4.45 2.47 -4.22
C ILE A 50 5.37 3.35 -5.08
N LEU A 51 4.95 3.70 -6.30
CA LEU A 51 5.69 4.64 -7.15
C LEU A 51 5.84 6.00 -6.48
N LEU A 52 4.75 6.50 -5.86
CA LEU A 52 4.78 7.76 -5.12
C LEU A 52 5.79 7.71 -3.97
N VAL A 53 5.76 6.65 -3.16
CA VAL A 53 6.68 6.41 -2.04
C VAL A 53 8.13 6.29 -2.49
N LYS A 54 8.39 5.58 -3.59
CA LYS A 54 9.74 5.48 -4.16
C LYS A 54 10.25 6.81 -4.71
N SER A 55 9.35 7.67 -5.18
CA SER A 55 9.71 8.95 -5.79
C SER A 55 10.08 10.03 -4.78
N GLN A 56 9.62 9.94 -3.53
CA GLN A 56 9.79 10.99 -2.52
C GLN A 56 10.04 10.40 -1.13
N PRO A 57 11.04 10.90 -0.38
CA PRO A 57 11.37 10.36 0.94
C PRO A 57 10.27 10.61 1.99
N VAL A 58 9.51 11.70 1.83
CA VAL A 58 8.42 12.10 2.75
C VAL A 58 7.21 12.52 1.93
N LEU A 59 6.07 11.88 2.17
CA LEU A 59 4.79 12.23 1.56
C LEU A 59 4.14 13.42 2.28
N SER A 60 3.41 14.25 1.53
CA SER A 60 2.52 15.28 2.08
C SER A 60 1.32 14.67 2.83
N ASP A 61 0.60 15.45 3.63
CA ASP A 61 -0.60 14.96 4.35
C ASP A 61 -1.67 14.43 3.39
N GLU A 62 -1.86 15.11 2.25
CA GLU A 62 -2.80 14.70 1.20
C GLU A 62 -2.36 13.39 0.53
N GLN A 63 -1.08 13.28 0.20
CA GLN A 63 -0.50 12.06 -0.38
C GLN A 63 -0.58 10.88 0.60
N ASN A 64 -0.38 11.13 1.89
CA ASN A 64 -0.56 10.11 2.93
C ASN A 64 -2.02 9.69 3.04
N ALA A 65 -2.98 10.61 3.00
CA ALA A 65 -4.40 10.27 3.02
C ALA A 65 -4.80 9.42 1.79
N LEU A 66 -4.27 9.74 0.61
CA LEU A 66 -4.45 8.95 -0.61
C LEU A 66 -3.80 7.56 -0.52
N ALA A 67 -2.58 7.48 0.02
CA ALA A 67 -1.91 6.20 0.23
C ALA A 67 -2.71 5.31 1.20
N MET A 68 -3.13 5.87 2.33
CA MET A 68 -3.91 5.16 3.33
C MET A 68 -5.27 4.71 2.79
N SER A 69 -5.93 5.50 1.94
CA SER A 69 -7.21 5.12 1.35
C SER A 69 -7.08 3.97 0.34
N ALA A 70 -6.00 3.94 -0.44
CA ALA A 70 -5.69 2.84 -1.35
C ALA A 70 -5.44 1.52 -0.58
N PHE A 71 -4.63 1.55 0.49
CA PHE A 71 -4.45 0.37 1.35
C PHE A 71 -5.75 -0.07 2.02
N LEU A 72 -6.57 0.87 2.46
CA LEU A 72 -7.88 0.58 3.05
C LEU A 72 -8.79 -0.14 2.07
N ALA A 73 -8.87 0.37 0.83
CA ALA A 73 -9.66 -0.22 -0.25
C ALA A 73 -9.16 -1.63 -0.60
N TYR A 74 -7.84 -1.80 -0.67
CA TYR A 74 -7.21 -3.11 -0.86
C TYR A 74 -7.65 -4.12 0.20
N PHE A 75 -7.52 -3.77 1.49
CA PHE A 75 -7.92 -4.68 2.56
C PHE A 75 -9.43 -4.93 2.59
N GLN A 76 -10.25 -3.92 2.28
CA GLN A 76 -11.69 -4.08 2.19
C GLN A 76 -12.11 -5.08 1.10
N GLN A 77 -11.43 -5.07 -0.05
CA GLN A 77 -11.77 -5.91 -1.19
C GLN A 77 -11.16 -7.31 -1.11
N LEU A 78 -9.86 -7.39 -0.79
CA LEU A 78 -9.09 -8.63 -0.92
C LEU A 78 -8.87 -9.35 0.42
N ARG A 79 -8.98 -8.65 1.56
CA ARG A 79 -8.77 -9.21 2.91
C ARG A 79 -9.90 -8.86 3.89
N PRO A 80 -11.14 -9.32 3.62
CA PRO A 80 -12.31 -8.98 4.44
C PRO A 80 -12.20 -9.52 5.88
N ASP A 81 -11.44 -10.60 6.09
CA ASP A 81 -11.11 -11.18 7.39
C ASP A 81 -10.38 -10.16 8.28
N TYR A 82 -9.32 -9.57 7.75
CA TYR A 82 -8.54 -8.54 8.43
C TYR A 82 -9.31 -7.24 8.58
N TRP A 83 -10.04 -6.82 7.54
CA TRP A 83 -10.90 -5.64 7.59
C TRP A 83 -11.92 -5.71 8.75
N ASN A 84 -12.54 -6.87 8.93
CA ASN A 84 -13.47 -7.10 10.03
C ASN A 84 -12.78 -7.07 11.41
N ALA A 85 -11.56 -7.61 11.51
CA ALA A 85 -10.76 -7.54 12.74
C ALA A 85 -10.39 -6.08 13.09
N LEU A 86 -9.97 -5.30 12.09
CA LEU A 86 -9.69 -3.88 12.24
C LEU A 86 -10.90 -3.10 12.78
N ARG A 87 -12.08 -3.32 12.17
CA ARG A 87 -13.34 -2.66 12.59
C ARG A 87 -13.76 -3.01 14.02
N LYS A 88 -13.44 -4.21 14.49
CA LYS A 88 -13.74 -4.66 15.87
C LYS A 88 -12.71 -4.16 16.88
N SER A 89 -11.53 -3.71 16.42
CA SER A 89 -10.51 -3.17 17.29
C SER A 89 -10.83 -1.73 17.71
N ARG A 90 -10.49 -1.35 18.95
CA ARG A 90 -10.65 0.05 19.43
C ARG A 90 -9.72 1.04 18.73
N HIS A 91 -8.67 0.55 18.06
CA HIS A 91 -7.60 1.36 17.48
C HIS A 91 -7.30 0.94 16.03
N GLY A 92 -8.34 0.72 15.20
CA GLY A 92 -8.20 0.16 13.86
C GLY A 92 -7.23 0.92 12.95
N MET A 93 -7.23 2.26 12.99
CA MET A 93 -6.29 3.05 12.20
C MET A 93 -4.83 2.90 12.65
N ALA A 94 -4.58 2.68 13.94
CA ALA A 94 -3.23 2.45 14.45
C ALA A 94 -2.72 1.07 14.03
N TRP A 95 -3.58 0.04 14.08
CA TRP A 95 -3.27 -1.30 13.58
C TRP A 95 -3.04 -1.33 12.06
N LEU A 96 -3.85 -0.59 11.32
CA LEU A 96 -3.68 -0.43 9.88
C LEU A 96 -2.33 0.22 9.54
N ALA A 97 -2.01 1.35 10.18
CA ALA A 97 -0.73 2.03 9.98
C ALA A 97 0.47 1.14 10.35
N ALA A 98 0.38 0.42 11.47
CA ALA A 98 1.41 -0.54 11.86
C ALA A 98 1.59 -1.66 10.83
N THR A 99 0.48 -2.21 10.31
CA THR A 99 0.50 -3.27 9.30
C THR A 99 1.13 -2.81 8.00
N ILE A 100 0.75 -1.63 7.49
CA ILE A 100 1.33 -1.05 6.27
C ILE A 100 2.83 -0.80 6.47
N ARG A 101 3.23 -0.30 7.64
CA ARG A 101 4.64 -0.06 7.95
C ARG A 101 5.45 -1.36 7.96
N THR A 102 4.97 -2.39 8.64
CA THR A 102 5.64 -3.70 8.67
C THR A 102 5.65 -4.35 7.28
N TRP A 103 4.59 -4.19 6.51
CA TRP A 103 4.52 -4.68 5.14
C TRP A 103 5.54 -4.00 4.23
N ALA A 104 5.65 -2.67 4.31
CA ALA A 104 6.65 -1.89 3.59
C ALA A 104 8.08 -2.30 3.95
N GLU A 105 8.37 -2.41 5.25
CA GLU A 105 9.69 -2.80 5.75
C GLU A 105 10.10 -4.20 5.27
N GLN A 106 9.20 -5.19 5.35
CA GLN A 106 9.47 -6.54 4.85
C GLN A 106 9.53 -6.63 3.32
N SER A 107 8.87 -5.69 2.62
CA SER A 107 8.96 -5.57 1.15
C SER A 107 10.21 -4.80 0.68
N GLY A 108 11.08 -4.37 1.60
CA GLY A 108 12.30 -3.61 1.26
C GLY A 108 12.06 -2.13 0.91
N LEU A 109 10.88 -1.59 1.23
CA LEU A 109 10.55 -0.17 1.07
C LEU A 109 10.84 0.60 2.37
N ASP A 110 11.10 1.91 2.27
CA ASP A 110 11.32 2.74 3.47
C ASP A 110 10.00 2.88 4.27
N PRO A 111 9.92 2.34 5.50
CA PRO A 111 8.71 2.43 6.32
C PRO A 111 8.36 3.87 6.71
N LYS A 112 9.33 4.80 6.69
CA LYS A 112 9.12 6.20 7.10
C LYS A 112 8.32 6.99 6.08
N SER A 113 8.32 6.58 4.82
CA SER A 113 7.54 7.24 3.77
C SER A 113 6.02 7.10 4.00
N PHE A 114 5.61 6.10 4.79
CA PHE A 114 4.22 5.88 5.19
C PHE A 114 3.85 6.51 6.54
N THR A 115 4.79 7.21 7.18
CA THR A 115 4.54 7.85 8.48
C THR A 115 4.25 9.34 8.27
N SER A 116 2.97 9.70 8.26
CA SER A 116 2.56 11.01 8.77
C SER A 116 2.33 10.92 10.27
N PRO A 117 2.77 11.90 11.08
CA PRO A 117 2.31 12.00 12.45
C PRO A 117 0.79 12.15 12.40
N ILE A 118 0.05 11.18 12.95
CA ILE A 118 -1.35 11.40 13.31
C ILE A 118 -1.32 12.54 14.32
N SER A 119 -1.59 13.76 13.85
CA SER A 119 -1.63 14.96 14.66
C SER A 119 -2.52 14.68 15.86
N THR A 120 -1.90 14.48 17.02
CA THR A 120 -2.61 14.42 18.28
C THR A 120 -3.24 15.80 18.43
N PRO A 121 -4.57 15.93 18.64
CA PRO A 121 -5.16 17.24 18.86
C PRO A 121 -4.44 17.84 20.06
N ALA A 122 -3.77 18.97 19.84
CA ALA A 122 -3.09 19.70 20.89
C ALA A 122 -4.12 20.00 21.97
N THR A 123 -3.93 19.40 23.15
CA THR A 123 -4.73 19.68 24.33
C THR A 123 -4.68 21.18 24.57
N VAL A 124 -5.79 21.88 24.31
CA VAL A 124 -5.98 23.28 24.67
C VAL A 124 -5.86 23.35 26.19
N LYS A 125 -4.74 23.86 26.69
CA LYS A 125 -4.61 24.24 28.09
C LYS A 125 -5.56 25.43 28.32
N ARG A 126 -6.60 25.18 29.11
CA ARG A 126 -7.39 26.23 29.76
C ARG A 126 -6.59 26.85 30.91
#